data_AF-A0A2V5MF79-F1
#
_entry.id   AF-A0A2V5MF79-F1
#
_cell.length_a   1.000
_cell.length_b   1.000
_cell.length_c   1.000
_cell.angle_alpha   90.00
_cell.angle_beta   90.00
_cell.angle_gamma   90.00
#
_symmetry.space_group_name_H-M   'P 1'
#
loop_
_entity.id
_entity.type
_entity.pdbx_description
1 polymer ?
#
loop_
_entity_poly.entity_id
_entity_poly.type
_entity_poly.pdbx_seq_one_letter_code
_entity_poly.pdbx_strand_id
1 'polypeptide(L)'
;MGTRNPEQKTAGRQAAKPDPAVSPRREPIRHHWELEVHKLAVEIAMRIFELSHQWPENEKYSLIDQVRRSSRSVATNIAEVWRKRKYEAAFVSKLSDAEGEAAETQDWVMFAVRCHYLDRDEGKRLHQACDRVLGKLTKMGNNPAPWLLHRTSPKAPNDRSAGLPASRLSGPRT
;
A
#
# COMPACT_ATOMS: atom_id res chain seq x y z
N MET A 1 -71.71 -6.61 -26.77
CA MET A 1 -70.71 -5.85 -27.55
C MET A 1 -69.52 -5.66 -26.62
N GLY A 2 -68.42 -6.40 -26.80
CA GLY A 2 -67.23 -5.93 -27.52
C GLY A 2 -66.52 -4.85 -26.67
N THR A 3 -65.31 -5.00 -26.16
CA THR A 3 -64.07 -5.42 -26.86
C THR A 3 -62.95 -5.80 -25.87
N ARG A 4 -61.96 -6.55 -26.39
CA ARG A 4 -60.78 -7.11 -25.72
C ARG A 4 -59.62 -6.09 -25.59
N ASN A 5 -58.83 -6.25 -24.52
CA ASN A 5 -57.35 -6.12 -24.35
C ASN A 5 -56.60 -4.82 -24.76
N PRO A 6 -55.33 -4.56 -24.30
CA PRO A 6 -54.47 -5.38 -23.44
C PRO A 6 -53.70 -4.63 -22.31
N GLU A 7 -53.28 -5.41 -21.31
CA GLU A 7 -52.27 -5.06 -20.31
C GLU A 7 -50.93 -4.70 -20.98
N GLN A 8 -50.39 -3.52 -20.66
CA GLN A 8 -49.02 -3.14 -20.99
C GLN A 8 -48.07 -3.65 -19.91
N LYS A 9 -47.36 -4.72 -20.27
CA LYS A 9 -46.22 -5.27 -19.51
C LYS A 9 -45.01 -4.37 -19.76
N THR A 10 -44.68 -3.50 -18.82
CA THR A 10 -43.39 -2.77 -18.81
C THR A 10 -42.27 -3.77 -18.49
N ALA A 11 -41.64 -4.28 -19.54
CA ALA A 11 -40.42 -5.06 -19.43
C ALA A 11 -39.30 -4.13 -18.91
N GLY A 12 -38.98 -4.25 -17.63
CA GLY A 12 -37.77 -3.67 -17.05
C GLY A 12 -36.55 -4.18 -17.82
N ARG A 13 -35.82 -3.26 -18.44
CA ARG A 13 -34.53 -3.52 -19.07
C ARG A 13 -33.58 -3.97 -17.97
N GLN A 14 -33.40 -5.29 -17.81
CA GLN A 14 -32.36 -5.84 -16.97
C GLN A 14 -31.02 -5.37 -17.54
N ALA A 15 -30.30 -4.55 -16.77
CA ALA A 15 -28.93 -4.22 -17.06
C ALA A 15 -28.14 -5.53 -17.17
N ALA A 16 -27.48 -5.73 -18.31
CA ALA A 16 -26.64 -6.90 -18.52
C ALA A 16 -25.61 -7.00 -17.38
N LYS A 17 -25.55 -8.16 -16.72
CA LYS A 17 -24.49 -8.45 -15.76
C LYS A 17 -23.15 -8.35 -16.50
N PRO A 18 -22.14 -7.66 -15.93
CA PRO A 18 -20.83 -7.58 -16.56
C PRO A 18 -20.23 -8.98 -16.68
N ASP A 19 -19.51 -9.21 -17.78
CA ASP A 19 -18.82 -10.47 -18.08
C ASP A 19 -17.92 -10.92 -16.90
N PRO A 20 -17.99 -12.18 -16.47
CA PRO A 20 -17.22 -12.71 -15.35
C PRO A 20 -15.71 -12.83 -15.62
N ALA A 21 -15.24 -12.46 -16.82
CA ALA A 21 -13.87 -12.71 -17.29
C ALA A 21 -12.92 -11.51 -17.25
N VAL A 22 -13.37 -10.32 -16.79
CA VAL A 22 -12.49 -9.15 -16.69
C VAL A 22 -12.56 -8.58 -15.28
N SER A 23 -11.75 -9.15 -14.38
CA SER A 23 -11.41 -8.49 -13.13
C SER A 23 -10.90 -7.07 -13.44
N PRO A 24 -11.46 -6.01 -12.83
CA PRO A 24 -11.03 -4.66 -13.13
C PRO A 24 -9.54 -4.54 -12.82
N ARG A 25 -8.77 -3.99 -13.78
CA ARG A 25 -7.36 -3.66 -13.54
C ARG A 25 -7.34 -2.71 -12.33
N ARG A 26 -6.67 -3.11 -11.25
CA ARG A 26 -6.53 -2.26 -10.06
C ARG A 26 -5.90 -0.94 -10.48
N GLU A 27 -6.50 0.17 -10.05
CA GLU A 27 -5.96 1.49 -10.32
C GLU A 27 -4.51 1.60 -9.79
N PRO A 28 -3.62 2.33 -10.48
CA PRO A 28 -2.26 2.53 -10.00
C PRO A 28 -2.25 3.27 -8.66
N ILE A 29 -1.57 2.71 -7.67
CA ILE A 29 -1.37 3.32 -6.34
C ILE A 29 -0.50 4.58 -6.50
N ARG A 30 -1.01 5.73 -6.05
CA ARG A 30 -0.33 7.03 -6.11
C ARG A 30 0.21 7.45 -4.75
N HIS A 31 -0.49 7.07 -3.68
CA HIS A 31 -0.22 7.50 -2.32
C HIS A 31 -0.02 6.31 -1.37
N HIS A 32 0.77 6.51 -0.32
CA HIS A 32 1.08 5.43 0.63
C HIS A 32 -0.16 4.95 1.38
N TRP A 33 -1.13 5.83 1.65
CA TRP A 33 -2.39 5.47 2.33
C TRP A 33 -3.30 4.57 1.50
N GLU A 34 -3.02 4.42 0.20
CA GLU A 34 -3.72 3.47 -0.67
C GLU A 34 -3.12 2.05 -0.57
N LEU A 35 -1.92 1.90 -0.01
CA LEU A 35 -1.32 0.58 0.23
C LEU A 35 -2.15 -0.19 1.25
N GLU A 36 -2.54 -1.41 0.88
CA GLU A 36 -3.24 -2.32 1.78
C GLU A 36 -2.47 -2.61 3.07
N VAL A 37 -1.13 -2.68 3.00
CA VAL A 37 -0.28 -2.87 4.19
C VAL A 37 -0.29 -1.65 5.11
N HIS A 38 -0.38 -0.43 4.56
CA HIS A 38 -0.50 0.80 5.35
C HIS A 38 -1.86 0.89 6.04
N LYS A 39 -2.96 0.62 5.32
CA LYS A 39 -4.31 0.62 5.90
C LYS A 39 -4.40 -0.36 7.07
N LEU A 40 -3.90 -1.58 6.88
CA LEU A 40 -3.86 -2.59 7.93
C LEU A 40 -3.02 -2.15 9.13
N ALA A 41 -1.85 -1.52 8.91
CA ALA A 41 -1.02 -1.01 10.01
C ALA A 41 -1.74 0.10 10.81
N VAL A 42 -2.45 1.00 10.13
CA VAL A 42 -3.26 2.04 10.79
C VAL A 42 -4.41 1.42 11.59
N GLU A 43 -5.11 0.42 11.04
CA GLU A 43 -6.18 -0.30 11.74
C GLU A 43 -5.67 -0.98 13.02
N ILE A 44 -4.50 -1.63 12.96
CA ILE A 44 -3.84 -2.24 14.12
C ILE A 44 -3.53 -1.17 15.18
N ALA A 45 -2.90 -0.06 14.79
CA ALA A 45 -2.53 1.01 15.70
C ALA A 45 -3.75 1.65 16.38
N MET A 46 -4.84 1.86 15.63
CA MET A 46 -6.08 2.40 16.18
C MET A 46 -6.78 1.41 17.11
N ARG A 47 -6.79 0.12 16.76
CA ARG A 47 -7.38 -0.91 17.62
C ARG A 47 -6.63 -1.05 18.94
N ILE A 48 -5.31 -1.04 18.92
CA ILE A 48 -4.46 -1.01 20.12
C ILE A 48 -4.73 0.25 20.95
N PHE A 49 -4.82 1.41 20.29
CA PHE A 49 -5.13 2.67 20.97
C PHE A 49 -6.47 2.60 21.71
N GLU A 50 -7.52 2.11 21.07
CA GLU A 50 -8.85 1.92 21.67
C GLU A 50 -8.80 0.98 22.88
N LEU A 51 -8.26 -0.23 22.70
CA LEU A 51 -8.19 -1.25 23.75
C LEU A 51 -7.40 -0.79 24.98
N SER A 52 -6.31 -0.05 24.77
CA SER A 52 -5.45 0.42 25.84
C SER A 52 -6.06 1.51 26.73
N HIS A 53 -7.26 2.03 26.42
CA HIS A 53 -7.98 2.92 27.36
C HIS A 53 -8.46 2.20 28.61
N GLN A 54 -8.63 0.87 28.54
CA GLN A 54 -9.12 0.07 29.66
C GLN A 54 -7.97 -0.50 30.52
N TRP A 55 -6.72 -0.24 30.14
CA TRP A 55 -5.54 -0.75 30.85
C TRP A 55 -5.23 0.12 32.07
N PRO A 56 -4.53 -0.41 33.09
CA PRO A 56 -4.23 0.33 34.31
C PRO A 56 -3.49 1.65 34.05
N GLU A 57 -3.91 2.73 34.70
CA GLU A 57 -3.34 4.07 34.49
C GLU A 57 -1.84 4.16 34.83
N ASN A 58 -1.37 3.33 35.77
CA ASN A 58 0.06 3.24 36.11
C ASN A 58 0.91 2.67 34.97
N GLU A 59 0.32 2.03 33.95
CA GLU A 59 1.02 1.57 32.75
C GLU A 59 1.18 2.65 31.67
N LYS A 60 0.68 3.87 31.93
CA LYS A 60 0.63 4.97 30.96
C LYS A 60 1.98 5.27 30.32
N TYR A 61 3.07 5.22 31.09
CA TYR A 61 4.43 5.51 30.63
C TYR A 61 5.30 4.25 30.44
N SER A 62 4.69 3.07 30.53
CA SER A 62 5.33 1.77 30.28
C SER A 62 4.59 1.08 29.13
N LEU A 63 3.79 0.06 29.42
CA LEU A 63 3.21 -0.82 28.42
C LEU A 63 2.28 -0.06 27.45
N ILE A 64 1.45 0.87 27.96
CA ILE A 64 0.53 1.65 27.12
C ILE A 64 1.29 2.51 26.11
N ASP A 65 2.32 3.23 26.54
CA ASP A 65 3.09 4.11 25.67
C ASP A 65 3.90 3.32 24.63
N GLN A 66 4.57 2.26 25.06
CA GLN A 66 5.39 1.43 24.18
C GLN A 66 4.58 0.76 23.07
N VAL A 67 3.43 0.16 23.39
CA VAL A 67 2.58 -0.49 22.38
C VAL A 67 1.98 0.52 21.40
N ARG A 68 1.63 1.71 21.88
CA ARG A 68 1.05 2.78 21.03
C ARG A 68 2.11 3.37 20.10
N ARG A 69 3.35 3.52 20.57
CA ARG A 69 4.46 4.03 19.75
C ARG A 69 4.87 3.03 18.68
N SER A 70 5.18 1.79 19.07
CA SER A 70 5.60 0.75 18.11
C SER A 70 4.54 0.52 17.03
N SER A 71 3.27 0.34 17.41
CA SER A 71 2.19 0.10 16.43
C SER A 71 1.99 1.26 15.44
N ARG A 72 2.10 2.51 15.88
CA ARG A 72 2.05 3.68 14.98
C ARG A 72 3.29 3.79 14.10
N SER A 73 4.45 3.40 14.64
CA SER A 73 5.73 3.41 13.93
C SER A 73 5.69 2.51 12.69
N VAL A 74 4.98 1.37 12.73
CA VAL A 74 4.74 0.52 11.56
C VAL A 74 4.14 1.33 10.39
N ALA A 75 3.05 2.07 10.65
CA ALA A 75 2.38 2.84 9.61
C ALA A 75 3.26 4.00 9.09
N THR A 76 3.94 4.72 9.98
CA THR A 76 4.82 5.83 9.58
C THR A 76 6.05 5.34 8.81
N ASN A 77 6.62 4.18 9.19
CA ASN A 77 7.71 3.55 8.45
C ASN A 77 7.26 3.13 7.05
N ILE A 78 6.04 2.58 6.89
CA ILE A 78 5.48 2.26 5.56
C ILE A 78 5.30 3.53 4.70
N ALA A 79 4.90 4.65 5.30
CA ALA A 79 4.83 5.92 4.59
C ALA A 79 6.21 6.38 4.10
N GLU A 80 7.25 6.20 4.91
CA GLU A 80 8.65 6.47 4.52
C GLU A 80 9.15 5.51 3.43
N VAL A 81 8.84 4.21 3.52
CA VAL A 81 9.12 3.21 2.45
C VAL A 81 8.59 3.74 1.11
N TRP A 82 7.35 4.22 1.08
CA TRP A 82 6.75 4.77 -0.15
C TRP A 82 7.51 5.97 -0.73
N ARG A 83 8.20 6.75 0.12
CA ARG A 83 9.02 7.89 -0.30
C ARG A 83 10.43 7.47 -0.74
N LYS A 84 10.93 6.32 -0.31
CA LYS A 84 12.27 5.79 -0.66
C LYS A 84 12.34 4.97 -1.95
N ARG A 85 11.26 4.93 -2.75
CA ARG A 85 11.15 4.15 -4.02
C ARG A 85 12.12 4.53 -5.13
N LYS A 86 12.96 5.56 -4.96
CA LYS A 86 13.99 5.95 -5.95
C LYS A 86 15.24 5.06 -5.89
N TYR A 87 15.50 4.42 -4.75
CA TYR A 87 16.70 3.62 -4.52
C TYR A 87 16.32 2.32 -3.82
N GLU A 88 16.60 1.19 -4.46
CA GLU A 88 16.20 -0.13 -3.98
C GLU A 88 16.73 -0.44 -2.58
N ALA A 89 18.03 -0.24 -2.34
CA ALA A 89 18.62 -0.50 -1.03
C ALA A 89 17.97 0.32 0.10
N ALA A 90 17.64 1.59 -0.16
CA ALA A 90 16.98 2.45 0.82
C ALA A 90 15.51 2.06 1.05
N PHE A 91 14.83 1.58 0.00
CA PHE A 91 13.47 1.05 0.08
C PHE A 91 13.42 -0.25 0.90
N VAL A 92 14.30 -1.21 0.60
CA VAL A 92 14.39 -2.50 1.30
C VAL A 92 14.82 -2.31 2.75
N SER A 93 15.87 -1.52 3.01
CA SER A 93 16.30 -1.23 4.38
C SER A 93 15.17 -0.63 5.22
N LYS A 94 14.36 0.27 4.64
CA LYS A 94 13.25 0.89 5.38
C LYS A 94 12.06 -0.05 5.58
N LEU A 95 11.89 -1.07 4.73
CA LEU A 95 10.92 -2.14 4.97
C LEU A 95 11.29 -2.93 6.23
N SER A 96 12.57 -3.22 6.44
CA SER A 96 13.04 -3.92 7.64
C SER A 96 12.77 -3.13 8.93
N ASP A 97 12.86 -1.79 8.91
CA ASP A 97 12.43 -0.97 10.06
C ASP A 97 10.94 -1.18 10.36
N ALA A 98 10.08 -1.22 9.33
CA ALA A 98 8.65 -1.48 9.51
C ALA A 98 8.35 -2.90 10.00
N GLU A 99 9.13 -3.89 9.58
CA GLU A 99 9.05 -5.27 10.07
C GLU A 99 9.46 -5.37 11.55
N GLY A 100 10.54 -4.68 11.94
CA GLY A 100 11.00 -4.61 13.33
C GLY A 100 9.93 -4.03 14.26
N GLU A 101 9.30 -2.93 13.88
CA GLU A 101 8.22 -2.30 14.66
C GLU A 101 6.96 -3.18 14.74
N ALA A 102 6.67 -3.95 13.69
CA ALA A 102 5.54 -4.87 13.68
C ALA A 102 5.79 -6.07 14.63
N ALA A 103 7.01 -6.59 14.66
CA ALA A 103 7.43 -7.62 15.61
C ALA A 103 7.44 -7.09 17.06
N GLU A 104 7.97 -5.88 17.28
CA GLU A 104 7.92 -5.24 18.60
C GLU A 104 6.47 -5.05 19.07
N THR A 105 5.57 -4.64 18.17
CA THR A 105 4.13 -4.55 18.47
C THR A 105 3.56 -5.90 18.90
N GLN A 106 3.98 -7.03 18.30
CA GLN A 106 3.53 -8.37 18.69
C GLN A 106 3.97 -8.72 20.12
N ASP A 107 5.21 -8.39 20.49
CA ASP A 107 5.72 -8.62 21.85
C ASP A 107 4.92 -7.81 22.88
N TRP A 108 4.64 -6.53 22.61
CA TRP A 108 3.83 -5.70 23.48
C TRP A 108 2.38 -6.22 23.63
N VAL A 109 1.78 -6.71 22.53
CA VAL A 109 0.48 -7.38 22.58
C VAL A 109 0.55 -8.64 23.45
N MET A 110 1.62 -9.42 23.33
CA MET A 110 1.84 -10.61 24.16
C MET A 110 1.95 -10.24 25.64
N PHE A 111 2.72 -9.20 25.99
CA PHE A 111 2.82 -8.69 27.35
C PHE A 111 1.46 -8.25 27.89
N ALA A 112 0.67 -7.51 27.11
CA ALA A 112 -0.67 -7.09 27.52
C ALA A 112 -1.58 -8.28 27.86
N VAL A 113 -1.51 -9.37 27.09
CA VAL A 113 -2.26 -10.61 27.37
C VAL A 113 -1.75 -11.29 28.63
N ARG A 114 -0.42 -11.38 28.82
CA ARG A 114 0.21 -12.02 29.98
C ARG A 114 -0.04 -11.26 31.28
N CYS A 115 -0.16 -9.94 31.22
CA CYS A 115 -0.55 -9.08 32.31
C CYS A 115 -2.07 -9.05 32.54
N HIS A 116 -2.86 -9.78 31.74
CA HIS A 116 -4.33 -9.83 31.79
C HIS A 116 -5.01 -8.48 31.48
N TYR A 117 -4.32 -7.56 30.80
CA TYR A 117 -4.88 -6.28 30.35
C TYR A 117 -5.61 -6.43 29.01
N LEU A 118 -5.27 -7.46 28.24
CA LEU A 118 -5.87 -7.75 26.94
C LEU A 118 -6.40 -9.18 26.90
N ASP A 119 -7.62 -9.34 26.39
CA ASP A 119 -8.22 -10.65 26.16
C ASP A 119 -7.39 -11.49 25.17
N ARG A 120 -7.34 -12.81 25.38
CA ARG A 120 -6.52 -13.72 24.56
C ARG A 120 -6.98 -13.77 23.10
N ASP A 121 -8.29 -13.75 22.85
CA ASP A 121 -8.80 -13.80 21.47
C ASP A 121 -8.51 -12.48 20.75
N GLU A 122 -8.61 -11.36 21.47
CA GLU A 122 -8.22 -10.06 20.92
C GLU A 122 -6.72 -9.97 20.65
N GLY A 123 -5.89 -10.43 21.58
CA GLY A 123 -4.44 -10.54 21.39
C GLY A 123 -4.08 -11.41 20.19
N LYS A 124 -4.76 -12.55 20.01
CA LYS A 124 -4.59 -13.42 18.84
C LYS A 124 -4.97 -12.71 17.54
N ARG A 125 -6.10 -11.98 17.51
CA ARG A 125 -6.52 -11.21 16.33
C ARG A 125 -5.49 -10.14 15.95
N LEU A 126 -4.97 -9.40 16.93
CA LEU A 126 -3.92 -8.40 16.71
C LEU A 126 -2.62 -9.04 16.21
N HIS A 127 -2.18 -10.14 16.83
CA HIS A 127 -0.97 -10.85 16.40
C HIS A 127 -1.07 -11.33 14.96
N GLN A 128 -2.20 -11.94 14.59
CA GLN A 128 -2.46 -12.37 13.21
C GLN A 128 -2.52 -11.19 12.23
N ALA A 129 -3.01 -10.02 12.67
CA ALA A 129 -2.98 -8.82 11.87
C ALA A 129 -1.54 -8.34 11.63
N CYS A 130 -0.68 -8.36 12.65
CA CYS A 130 0.76 -8.10 12.50
C CYS A 130 1.43 -9.12 11.57
N ASP A 131 1.12 -10.42 11.67
CA ASP A 131 1.65 -11.44 10.76
C ASP A 131 1.30 -11.15 9.29
N ARG A 132 0.09 -10.64 9.04
CA ARG A 132 -0.32 -10.19 7.70
C ARG A 132 0.43 -8.96 7.24
N VAL A 133 0.79 -8.03 8.14
CA VAL A 133 1.67 -6.90 7.81
C VAL A 133 3.05 -7.42 7.45
N LEU A 134 3.68 -8.21 8.32
CA LEU A 134 4.99 -8.81 8.10
C LEU A 134 5.06 -9.55 6.76
N GLY A 135 4.12 -10.45 6.49
CA GLY A 135 4.07 -11.19 5.22
C GLY A 135 3.94 -10.29 3.99
N LYS A 136 3.24 -9.15 4.09
CA LYS A 136 3.16 -8.16 3.00
C LYS A 136 4.49 -7.43 2.82
N LEU A 137 5.10 -6.96 3.91
CA LEU A 137 6.39 -6.25 3.88
C LEU A 137 7.51 -7.14 3.34
N THR A 138 7.61 -8.38 3.82
CA THR A 138 8.59 -9.35 3.35
C THR A 138 8.40 -9.66 1.86
N LYS A 139 7.15 -9.80 1.40
CA LYS A 139 6.87 -9.97 -0.04
C LYS A 139 7.27 -8.75 -0.87
N MET A 140 7.09 -7.54 -0.34
CA MET A 140 7.54 -6.31 -0.99
C MET A 140 9.08 -6.23 -1.02
N GLY A 141 9.76 -6.65 0.05
CA GLY A 141 11.23 -6.66 0.14
C GLY A 141 11.87 -7.70 -0.76
N ASN A 142 11.29 -8.89 -0.87
CA ASN A 142 11.76 -9.96 -1.74
C ASN A 142 11.50 -9.71 -3.23
N ASN A 143 10.60 -8.78 -3.56
CA ASN A 143 10.33 -8.36 -4.94
C ASN A 143 10.07 -6.85 -4.99
N PRO A 144 11.12 -6.01 -4.89
CA PRO A 144 10.98 -4.56 -4.77
C PRO A 144 10.66 -3.90 -6.11
N ALA A 145 11.05 -4.49 -7.24
CA ALA A 145 10.96 -3.91 -8.58
C ALA A 145 9.59 -3.29 -8.95
N PRO A 146 8.42 -3.91 -8.64
CA PRO A 146 7.11 -3.33 -8.92
C PRO A 146 6.81 -2.02 -8.19
N TRP A 147 7.54 -1.73 -7.11
CA TRP A 147 7.31 -0.57 -6.26
C TRP A 147 8.24 0.60 -6.61
N LEU A 148 9.37 0.33 -7.27
CA LEU A 148 10.40 1.32 -7.52
C LEU A 148 10.03 2.30 -8.65
N LEU A 149 10.50 3.53 -8.50
CA LEU A 149 10.40 4.56 -9.53
C LEU A 149 11.58 4.41 -10.47
N HIS A 150 11.30 4.02 -11.72
CA HIS A 150 12.30 4.01 -12.77
C HIS A 150 12.53 5.45 -13.26
N ARG A 151 13.79 5.86 -13.45
CA ARG A 151 14.08 7.13 -14.12
C ARG A 151 13.58 7.02 -15.55
N THR A 152 12.59 7.84 -15.92
CA THR A 152 12.34 8.08 -17.34
C THR A 152 13.53 8.87 -17.86
N SER A 153 14.30 8.31 -18.80
CA SER A 153 15.28 9.09 -19.55
C SER A 153 14.58 10.31 -20.16
N PRO A 154 15.21 11.50 -20.20
CA PRO A 154 14.68 12.61 -20.99
C PRO A 154 14.47 12.11 -22.42
N LYS A 155 13.27 12.33 -22.98
CA LYS A 155 13.01 12.05 -24.39
C LYS A 155 14.06 12.82 -25.19
N ALA A 156 14.90 12.10 -25.97
CA ALA A 156 15.91 12.74 -26.80
C ALA A 156 15.25 13.85 -27.64
N PRO A 157 15.88 15.03 -27.77
CA PRO A 157 15.34 16.07 -28.63
C PRO A 157 15.16 15.47 -30.03
N ASN A 158 13.96 15.68 -30.58
CA ASN A 158 13.58 15.19 -31.89
C ASN A 158 14.54 15.85 -32.92
N ASP A 159 15.54 15.11 -33.39
CA ASP A 159 16.48 15.60 -34.39
C ASP A 159 15.74 15.73 -35.73
N ARG A 160 15.19 16.93 -35.94
CA ARG A 160 14.75 17.42 -37.24
C ARG A 160 15.81 18.34 -37.81
N SER A 161 16.99 17.80 -38.11
CA SER A 161 17.91 18.42 -39.07
C SER A 161 18.71 17.39 -39.87
N ALA A 162 17.98 16.50 -40.56
CA ALA A 162 18.51 15.85 -41.76
C ALA A 162 18.08 16.70 -42.97
N GLY A 163 19.04 17.39 -43.60
CA GLY A 163 18.82 18.00 -44.91
C GLY A 163 19.63 19.25 -45.20
N LEU A 164 20.94 19.11 -45.39
CA LEU A 164 21.69 19.98 -46.31
C LEU A 164 22.68 19.10 -47.08
N PRO A 165 22.53 18.95 -48.41
CA PRO A 165 23.40 18.08 -49.18
C PRO A 165 24.77 18.72 -49.37
N ALA A 166 25.81 17.91 -49.20
CA ALA A 166 27.18 18.23 -49.57
C ALA A 166 27.29 18.30 -51.10
N SER A 167 27.37 19.50 -51.67
CA SER A 167 27.84 19.70 -53.04
C SER A 167 29.35 19.93 -53.03
N ARG A 168 30.08 18.86 -53.37
CA ARG A 168 31.42 18.94 -53.96
C ARG A 168 31.38 19.81 -55.22
N LEU A 169 32.41 20.61 -55.45
CA LEU A 169 33.02 20.76 -56.77
C LEU A 169 34.46 21.27 -56.59
N SER A 170 35.41 20.46 -57.11
CA SER A 170 36.82 20.76 -57.24
C SER A 170 37.10 21.71 -58.41
N GLY A 171 37.82 22.81 -58.14
CA GLY A 171 38.78 23.54 -59.00
C GLY A 171 38.34 24.08 -60.39
N PRO A 172 39.26 24.69 -61.18
CA PRO A 172 40.56 25.30 -60.86
C PRO A 172 40.81 26.70 -61.53
N ARG A 173 42.03 27.24 -61.33
CA ARG A 173 42.72 28.40 -61.99
C ARG A 173 42.27 29.78 -61.49
N THR A 174 43.15 30.75 -61.23
CA THR A 174 44.50 31.07 -61.74
C THR A 174 45.47 31.45 -60.63
#